data_AF-A0A7V4AZI7-F1
#
_entry.id   AF-A0A7V4AZI7-F1
#
_cell.length_a   1.000
_cell.length_b   1.000
_cell.length_c   1.000
_cell.angle_alpha   90.00
_cell.angle_beta   90.00
_cell.angle_gamma   90.00
#
_symmetry.space_group_name_H-M   'P 1'
#
loop_
_entity.id
_entity.type
_entity.pdbx_description
1 polymer ?
#
loop_
_entity_poly.entity_id
_entity_poly.type
_entity_poly.pdbx_seq_one_letter_code
_entity_poly.pdbx_strand_id
1 'polypeptide(L)'
;MSFHAAPFAPLRYLIPALPLFAIGAASFVKMLSGGRVAEGAVAAAVIASLNLYWGVPLSAQALGALRVRHRGLAMATAMLRAHAPEGSIVIADEIILQQLDSAGNWRLADEAVLLRRGRPQKAPAGVHESQQALTSRDRFLIQRYASPAPQQLLGVFEEDVRAWAHTRRVFWLTTRERMNAFTNGEPQNRGLAARRVLRIPPGPRRTPSPYPARMPEGAADPRFHLIRPGSELILYEWNL
;
A
#
# COMPACT_ATOMS: atom_id res chain seq x y z
N MET A 1 -5.07 -11.57 -12.91
CA MET A 1 -3.71 -11.96 -12.49
C MET A 1 -2.78 -10.87 -12.97
N SER A 2 -2.54 -9.87 -12.13
CA SER A 2 -1.86 -8.62 -12.52
C SER A 2 -0.45 -8.62 -11.96
N PHE A 3 0.56 -8.61 -12.82
CA PHE A 3 1.96 -8.51 -12.42
C PHE A 3 2.32 -7.03 -12.22
N HIS A 4 2.17 -6.53 -11.00
CA HIS A 4 2.79 -5.26 -10.62
C HIS A 4 4.29 -5.48 -10.43
N ALA A 5 5.10 -4.86 -11.29
CA ALA A 5 6.50 -4.61 -11.00
C ALA A 5 6.56 -3.64 -9.82
N ALA A 6 6.60 -4.19 -8.60
CA ALA A 6 6.87 -3.40 -7.42
C ALA A 6 8.20 -2.64 -7.64
N PRO A 7 8.32 -1.36 -7.27
CA PRO A 7 9.61 -0.66 -7.27
C PRO A 7 10.65 -1.29 -6.32
N PHE A 8 10.26 -2.33 -5.55
CA PHE A 8 11.10 -3.18 -4.72
C PHE A 8 11.32 -4.59 -5.28
N ALA A 9 10.90 -4.86 -6.53
CA ALA A 9 11.14 -6.14 -7.21
C ALA A 9 12.61 -6.60 -7.22
N PRO A 10 13.67 -5.76 -7.22
CA PRO A 10 15.04 -6.29 -7.17
C PRO A 10 15.42 -6.88 -5.80
N LEU A 11 14.80 -6.42 -4.70
CA LEU A 11 15.21 -6.83 -3.34
C LEU A 11 14.85 -8.28 -3.01
N ARG A 12 13.71 -8.78 -3.49
CA ARG A 12 13.34 -10.20 -3.27
C ARG A 12 14.28 -11.18 -3.99
N TYR A 13 14.92 -10.75 -5.07
CA TYR A 13 15.93 -11.52 -5.79
C TYR A 13 17.34 -11.36 -5.19
N LEU A 14 17.54 -10.37 -4.33
CA LEU A 14 18.78 -10.17 -3.58
C LEU A 14 18.90 -11.11 -2.38
N ILE A 15 17.78 -11.57 -1.80
CA ILE A 15 17.78 -12.48 -0.65
C ILE A 15 18.51 -13.80 -0.98
N PRO A 16 18.23 -14.49 -2.12
CA PRO A 16 18.99 -15.67 -2.51
C PRO A 16 20.46 -15.39 -2.85
N ALA A 17 20.80 -14.17 -3.26
CA ALA A 17 22.17 -13.76 -3.60
C ALA A 17 23.02 -13.35 -2.38
N LEU A 18 22.39 -13.16 -1.22
CA LEU A 18 23.04 -12.72 0.01
C LEU A 18 24.24 -13.62 0.45
N PRO A 19 24.17 -14.96 0.35
CA PRO A 19 25.31 -15.82 0.62
C PRO A 19 26.50 -15.55 -0.31
N LEU A 20 26.27 -15.26 -1.59
CA LEU A 20 27.33 -14.95 -2.55
C LEU A 20 28.04 -13.64 -2.18
N PHE A 21 27.27 -12.61 -1.77
CA PHE A 21 27.86 -11.36 -1.27
C PHE A 21 28.68 -11.58 0.00
N ALA A 22 28.22 -12.43 0.92
CA ALA A 22 28.97 -12.76 2.13
C ALA A 22 30.30 -13.46 1.82
N ILE A 23 30.31 -14.42 0.89
CA ILE A 23 31.54 -15.10 0.44
C ILE A 23 32.49 -14.11 -0.25
N GLY A 24 31.96 -13.22 -1.10
CA GLY A 24 32.74 -12.18 -1.76
C GLY A 24 33.38 -11.22 -0.77
N ALA A 25 32.61 -10.75 0.22
CA ALA A 25 33.10 -9.89 1.29
C ALA A 25 34.20 -10.56 2.13
N ALA A 26 34.01 -11.83 2.51
CA ALA A 26 35.03 -12.59 3.25
C ALA A 26 36.32 -12.78 2.43
N SER A 27 36.18 -13.07 1.13
CA SER A 27 37.32 -13.21 0.21
C SER A 27 38.08 -11.91 0.04
N PHE A 28 37.36 -10.78 -0.05
CA PHE A 28 37.94 -9.45 -0.15
C PHE A 28 38.71 -9.06 1.11
N VAL A 29 38.16 -9.32 2.30
CA VAL A 29 38.87 -9.10 3.58
C VAL A 29 40.14 -9.96 3.66
N LYS A 30 40.06 -11.24 3.24
CA LYS A 30 41.23 -12.13 3.19
C LYS A 30 42.31 -11.57 2.26
N MET A 31 41.94 -11.09 1.08
CA MET A 31 42.88 -10.50 0.11
C MET A 31 43.54 -9.23 0.65
N LEU A 32 42.79 -8.34 1.31
CA LEU A 32 43.31 -7.12 1.93
C LEU A 32 44.26 -7.40 3.10
N SER A 33 44.03 -8.47 3.86
CA SER A 33 44.89 -8.87 4.99
C SER A 33 46.24 -9.49 4.56
N GLY A 34 46.49 -9.65 3.26
CA GLY A 34 47.72 -10.28 2.76
C GLY A 34 47.92 -11.72 3.26
N GLY A 35 46.83 -12.42 3.60
CA GLY A 35 46.88 -13.77 4.19
C GLY A 35 47.12 -13.81 5.71
N ARG A 36 47.27 -12.67 6.39
CA ARG A 36 47.42 -12.60 7.85
C ARG A 36 46.06 -12.76 8.52
N VAL A 37 45.78 -13.99 8.96
CA VAL A 37 44.47 -14.38 9.53
C VAL A 37 44.06 -13.48 10.71
N ALA A 38 45.00 -13.11 11.59
CA ALA A 38 44.71 -12.26 12.74
C ALA A 38 44.24 -10.85 12.33
N GLU A 39 44.94 -10.20 11.40
CA GLU A 39 44.58 -8.86 10.91
C GLU A 39 43.24 -8.90 10.14
N GLY A 40 43.03 -9.93 9.32
CA GLY A 40 41.76 -10.14 8.63
C GLY A 40 40.58 -10.36 9.57
N ALA A 41 40.78 -11.12 10.66
CA ALA A 41 39.76 -11.33 11.68
C ALA A 41 39.41 -10.04 12.42
N VAL A 42 40.40 -9.21 12.75
CA VAL A 42 40.18 -7.90 13.38
C VAL A 42 39.40 -6.98 12.42
N ALA A 43 39.79 -6.91 11.14
CA ALA A 43 39.09 -6.10 10.15
C ALA A 43 37.62 -6.56 9.96
N ALA A 44 37.39 -7.87 9.86
CA ALA A 44 36.04 -8.43 9.77
C ALA A 44 35.20 -8.10 11.02
N ALA A 45 35.78 -8.22 12.21
CA ALA A 45 35.12 -7.91 13.47
C ALA A 45 34.73 -6.42 13.57
N VAL A 46 35.60 -5.51 13.13
CA VAL A 46 35.31 -4.07 13.09
C VAL A 46 34.15 -3.78 12.12
N ILE A 47 34.19 -4.34 10.91
CA ILE A 47 33.13 -4.14 9.91
C ILE A 47 31.81 -4.72 10.41
N ALA A 48 31.82 -5.93 10.97
CA ALA A 48 30.63 -6.54 11.55
C ALA A 48 30.06 -5.69 12.69
N SER A 49 30.91 -5.19 13.58
CA SER A 49 30.49 -4.33 14.70
C SER A 49 29.87 -3.01 14.20
N LEU A 50 30.46 -2.40 13.17
CA LEU A 50 29.90 -1.20 12.54
C LEU A 50 28.51 -1.47 11.94
N ASN A 51 28.35 -2.59 11.24
CA ASN A 51 27.08 -3.01 10.66
C ASN A 51 26.03 -3.37 11.72
N LEU A 52 26.43 -4.00 12.83
CA LEU A 52 25.54 -4.27 13.97
C LEU A 52 25.08 -2.98 14.63
N TYR A 53 26.00 -2.03 14.86
CA TYR A 53 25.70 -0.79 15.56
C TYR A 53 24.81 0.16 14.75
N TRP A 54 25.03 0.28 13.43
CA TRP A 54 24.23 1.16 12.57
C TRP A 54 23.11 0.46 11.80
N GLY A 55 23.37 -0.74 11.26
CA GLY A 55 22.46 -1.43 10.36
C GLY A 55 21.27 -2.08 11.05
N VAL A 56 21.48 -2.70 12.21
CA VAL A 56 20.40 -3.40 12.94
C VAL A 56 19.34 -2.43 13.47
N PRO A 57 19.67 -1.29 14.11
CA PRO A 57 18.65 -0.35 14.57
C PRO A 57 17.81 0.23 13.43
N LEU A 58 18.43 0.56 12.29
CA LEU A 58 17.73 1.07 11.12
C LEU A 58 16.77 0.03 10.55
N SER A 59 17.22 -1.22 10.44
CA SER A 59 16.41 -2.34 9.96
C SER A 59 15.24 -2.64 10.92
N ALA A 60 15.48 -2.59 12.22
CA ALA A 60 14.46 -2.79 13.24
C ALA A 60 13.38 -1.70 13.18
N GLN A 61 13.76 -0.43 12.96
CA GLN A 61 12.81 0.67 12.78
C GLN A 61 11.95 0.49 11.52
N ALA A 62 12.58 0.11 10.39
CA ALA A 62 11.86 -0.17 9.14
C ALA A 62 10.87 -1.34 9.30
N LEU A 63 11.30 -2.43 9.93
CA LEU A 63 10.45 -3.59 10.25
C LEU A 63 9.30 -3.22 11.20
N GLY A 64 9.54 -2.32 12.16
CA GLY A 64 8.51 -1.81 13.06
C GLY A 64 7.39 -1.10 12.30
N ALA A 65 7.74 -0.20 11.38
CA ALA A 65 6.76 0.48 10.53
C ALA A 65 5.98 -0.50 9.64
N LEU A 66 6.67 -1.47 9.05
CA LEU A 66 6.07 -2.50 8.21
C LEU A 66 5.11 -3.40 9.00
N ARG A 67 5.49 -3.80 10.21
CA ARG A 67 4.65 -4.60 11.12
C ARG A 67 3.36 -3.88 11.48
N VAL A 68 3.40 -2.57 11.75
CA VAL A 68 2.19 -1.78 12.03
C VAL A 68 1.27 -1.75 10.81
N ARG A 69 1.81 -1.57 9.60
CA ARG A 69 1.03 -1.58 8.36
C ARG A 69 0.35 -2.94 8.13
N HIS A 70 1.08 -4.05 8.26
CA HIS A 70 0.50 -5.38 8.14
C HIS A 70 -0.55 -5.67 9.21
N ARG A 71 -0.33 -5.21 10.44
CA ARG A 71 -1.33 -5.33 11.50
C ARG A 71 -2.61 -4.55 11.16
N GLY A 72 -2.48 -3.33 10.64
CA GLY A 72 -3.61 -2.53 10.17
C GLY A 72 -4.38 -3.24 9.04
N LEU A 73 -3.67 -3.85 8.08
CA LEU A 73 -4.28 -4.63 7.00
C LEU A 73 -5.02 -5.85 7.55
N ALA A 74 -4.40 -6.61 8.44
CA ALA A 74 -5.03 -7.78 9.06
C ALA A 74 -6.29 -7.39 9.84
N MET A 75 -6.25 -6.26 10.57
CA MET A 75 -7.41 -5.73 11.30
C MET A 75 -8.52 -5.27 10.36
N ALA A 76 -8.18 -4.61 9.25
CA ALA A 76 -9.14 -4.20 8.22
C ALA A 76 -9.84 -5.43 7.59
N THR A 77 -9.07 -6.45 7.22
CA THR A 77 -9.60 -7.71 6.69
C THR A 77 -10.48 -8.42 7.70
N ALA A 78 -10.07 -8.50 8.97
CA ALA A 78 -10.87 -9.10 10.04
C ALA A 78 -12.19 -8.35 10.25
N MET A 79 -12.17 -7.02 10.22
CA MET A 79 -13.38 -6.21 10.31
C MET A 79 -14.33 -6.49 9.14
N LEU A 80 -13.81 -6.57 7.92
CA LEU A 80 -14.61 -6.89 6.74
C LEU A 80 -15.21 -8.30 6.83
N ARG A 81 -14.43 -9.32 7.23
CA ARG A 81 -14.97 -10.68 7.45
C ARG A 81 -16.12 -10.71 8.46
N ALA A 82 -16.08 -9.87 9.48
CA ALA A 82 -17.10 -9.83 10.51
C ALA A 82 -18.38 -9.08 10.11
N HIS A 83 -18.33 -8.16 9.13
CA HIS A 83 -19.44 -7.24 8.85
C HIS A 83 -19.88 -7.21 7.38
N ALA A 84 -19.03 -7.60 6.44
CA ALA A 84 -19.31 -7.64 5.02
C ALA A 84 -19.46 -9.10 4.55
N PRO A 85 -20.69 -9.56 4.26
CA PRO A 85 -20.92 -10.91 3.75
C PRO A 85 -20.07 -11.23 2.52
N GLU A 86 -19.76 -12.52 2.34
CA GLU A 86 -19.07 -12.97 1.14
C GLU A 86 -19.88 -12.64 -0.12
N GLY A 87 -19.19 -12.30 -1.20
CA GLY A 87 -19.78 -11.85 -2.45
C GLY A 87 -20.17 -10.37 -2.47
N SER A 88 -20.20 -9.66 -1.34
CA SER A 88 -20.41 -8.20 -1.31
C SER A 88 -19.36 -7.43 -2.10
N ILE A 89 -19.69 -6.19 -2.44
CA ILE A 89 -18.75 -5.26 -3.06
C ILE A 89 -18.04 -4.47 -1.96
N VAL A 90 -16.72 -4.43 -2.02
CA VAL A 90 -15.88 -3.65 -1.10
C VAL A 90 -15.14 -2.58 -1.91
N ILE A 91 -15.41 -1.33 -1.56
CA ILE A 91 -14.68 -0.16 -2.03
C ILE A 91 -13.61 0.17 -1.00
N ALA A 92 -12.34 0.25 -1.42
CA ALA A 92 -11.23 0.61 -0.54
C ALA A 92 -10.03 1.13 -1.35
N ASP A 93 -9.00 1.60 -0.65
CA ASP A 93 -7.70 1.94 -1.23
C ASP A 93 -6.98 0.70 -1.77
N GLU A 94 -6.23 0.89 -2.86
CA GLU A 94 -5.54 -0.16 -3.63
C GLU A 94 -4.79 -1.18 -2.75
N ILE A 95 -4.09 -0.73 -1.70
CA ILE A 95 -3.29 -1.63 -0.85
C ILE A 95 -4.19 -2.58 -0.05
N ILE A 96 -5.35 -2.10 0.40
CA ILE A 96 -6.32 -2.95 1.08
C ILE A 96 -6.91 -3.94 0.06
N LEU A 97 -7.24 -3.47 -1.14
CA LEU A 97 -7.78 -4.33 -2.19
C LEU A 97 -6.81 -5.45 -2.58
N GLN A 98 -5.52 -5.16 -2.75
CA GLN A 98 -4.51 -6.20 -3.04
C GLN A 98 -4.48 -7.28 -1.95
N GLN A 99 -4.63 -6.90 -0.68
CA GLN A 99 -4.73 -7.85 0.42
C GLN A 99 -6.04 -8.65 0.37
N LEU A 100 -7.17 -8.02 0.05
CA LEU A 100 -8.47 -8.69 -0.04
C LEU A 100 -8.59 -9.59 -1.27
N ASP A 101 -7.92 -9.26 -2.37
CA ASP A 101 -7.91 -10.05 -3.61
C ASP A 101 -7.31 -11.43 -3.36
N SER A 102 -6.28 -11.51 -2.51
CA SER A 102 -5.71 -12.79 -2.07
C SER A 102 -6.69 -13.68 -1.30
N ALA A 103 -7.73 -13.10 -0.68
CA ALA A 103 -8.76 -13.87 0.01
C ALA A 103 -9.88 -14.34 -0.94
N GLY A 104 -10.15 -13.61 -2.03
CA GLY A 104 -11.14 -14.01 -3.05
C GLY A 104 -12.62 -13.94 -2.63
N ASN A 105 -12.93 -13.43 -1.43
CA ASN A 105 -14.29 -13.47 -0.87
C ASN A 105 -15.20 -12.33 -1.34
N TRP A 106 -14.66 -11.25 -1.92
CA TRP A 106 -15.43 -10.05 -2.27
C TRP A 106 -15.17 -9.58 -3.70
N ARG A 107 -16.11 -8.81 -4.23
CA ARG A 107 -15.88 -8.00 -5.43
C ARG A 107 -15.22 -6.69 -5.01
N LEU A 108 -14.13 -6.31 -5.66
CA LEU A 108 -13.27 -5.22 -5.23
C LEU A 108 -13.41 -4.03 -6.18
N ALA A 109 -13.54 -2.83 -5.61
CA ALA A 109 -13.65 -1.56 -6.34
C ALA A 109 -12.68 -0.53 -5.77
N ASP A 110 -11.92 0.14 -6.64
CA ASP A 110 -10.89 1.10 -6.22
C ASP A 110 -11.50 2.46 -5.87
N GLU A 111 -11.30 2.88 -4.62
CA GLU A 111 -11.66 4.21 -4.11
C GLU A 111 -11.00 5.35 -4.92
N ALA A 112 -9.83 5.13 -5.51
CA ALA A 112 -9.12 6.15 -6.26
C ALA A 112 -9.94 6.71 -7.44
N VAL A 113 -10.89 5.93 -7.98
CA VAL A 113 -11.80 6.38 -9.04
C VAL A 113 -12.75 7.47 -8.52
N LEU A 114 -13.23 7.35 -7.28
CA LEU A 114 -14.13 8.31 -6.64
C LEU A 114 -13.41 9.58 -6.19
N LEU A 115 -12.17 9.45 -5.72
CA LEU A 115 -11.39 10.55 -5.18
C LEU A 115 -10.65 11.37 -6.25
N ARG A 116 -10.73 11.01 -7.54
CA ARG A 116 -10.04 11.65 -8.68
C ARG A 116 -10.48 13.09 -9.01
N ARG A 117 -11.16 13.78 -8.10
CA ARG A 117 -11.70 15.15 -8.23
C ARG A 117 -10.67 16.28 -8.44
N GLY A 118 -9.42 16.03 -8.83
CA GLY A 118 -8.47 17.15 -8.95
C GLY A 118 -7.18 17.03 -9.76
N ARG A 119 -6.69 15.86 -10.16
CA ARG A 119 -5.49 15.79 -11.03
C ARG A 119 -5.49 14.58 -11.95
N PRO A 120 -5.23 14.75 -13.26
CA PRO A 120 -4.90 13.63 -14.12
C PRO A 120 -3.66 12.95 -13.54
N GLN A 121 -3.76 11.64 -13.28
CA GLN A 121 -2.59 10.83 -12.96
C GLN A 121 -1.67 10.91 -14.18
N LYS A 122 -0.58 11.66 -14.07
CA LYS A 122 0.54 11.47 -14.98
C LYS A 122 1.00 10.04 -14.71
N ALA A 123 0.75 9.14 -15.66
CA ALA A 123 1.25 7.77 -15.57
C ALA A 123 2.73 7.84 -15.16
N PRO A 124 3.21 7.02 -14.22
CA PRO A 124 4.58 7.10 -13.76
C PRO A 124 5.49 7.04 -14.99
N ALA A 125 6.35 8.05 -15.15
CA ALA A 125 7.33 8.09 -16.24
C ALA A 125 8.24 6.86 -16.10
N GLY A 126 7.96 5.82 -16.89
CA GLY A 126 8.56 4.50 -16.73
C GLY A 126 7.59 3.33 -17.00
N VAL A 127 6.27 3.55 -17.00
CA VAL A 127 5.27 2.50 -17.35
C VAL A 127 4.96 2.52 -18.85
N HIS A 128 6.00 2.48 -19.69
CA HIS A 128 5.83 2.30 -21.14
C HIS A 128 5.81 0.83 -21.56
N GLU A 129 6.20 -0.11 -20.68
CA GLU A 129 6.52 -1.49 -21.08
C GLU A 129 5.41 -2.52 -20.79
N SER A 130 4.26 -2.13 -20.23
CA SER A 130 3.19 -3.09 -19.89
C SER A 130 1.77 -2.66 -20.24
N GLN A 131 1.60 -1.74 -21.21
CA GLN A 131 0.27 -1.52 -21.82
C GLN A 131 -0.21 -2.72 -22.65
N GLN A 132 0.72 -3.57 -23.14
CA GLN A 132 0.39 -4.78 -23.90
C GLN A 132 -0.18 -5.91 -23.02
N ALA A 133 0.07 -5.89 -21.71
CA ALA A 133 -0.44 -6.90 -20.77
C ALA A 133 -1.80 -6.56 -20.16
N LEU A 134 -2.34 -5.37 -20.44
CA LEU A 134 -3.68 -4.98 -19.99
C LEU A 134 -4.72 -5.69 -20.85
N THR A 135 -5.61 -6.42 -20.19
CA THR A 135 -6.72 -7.09 -20.87
C THR A 135 -7.60 -6.05 -21.54
N SER A 136 -8.32 -6.43 -22.61
CA SER A 136 -9.25 -5.52 -23.30
C SER A 136 -10.27 -4.90 -22.33
N ARG A 137 -10.62 -5.63 -21.27
CA ARG A 137 -11.49 -5.17 -20.18
C ARG A 137 -10.85 -4.04 -19.36
N ASP A 138 -9.58 -4.17 -18.99
CA ASP A 138 -8.87 -3.14 -18.22
C ASP A 138 -8.76 -1.84 -19.01
N ARG A 139 -8.49 -1.93 -20.32
CA ARG A 139 -8.44 -0.76 -21.21
C ARG A 139 -9.80 -0.06 -21.30
N PHE A 140 -10.88 -0.83 -21.41
CA PHE A 140 -12.24 -0.27 -21.43
C PHE A 140 -12.57 0.47 -20.13
N LEU A 141 -12.23 -0.11 -18.96
CA LEU A 141 -12.46 0.55 -17.67
C LEU A 141 -11.64 1.84 -17.54
N ILE A 142 -10.37 1.81 -17.95
CA ILE A 142 -9.51 3.01 -17.95
C ILE A 142 -10.12 4.11 -18.84
N GLN A 143 -10.59 3.77 -20.04
CA GLN A 143 -11.25 4.73 -20.93
C GLN A 143 -12.56 5.26 -20.35
N ARG A 144 -13.41 4.37 -19.83
CA ARG A 144 -14.72 4.71 -19.24
C ARG A 144 -14.61 5.69 -18.08
N TYR A 145 -13.56 5.59 -17.25
CA TYR A 145 -13.33 6.53 -16.14
C TYR A 145 -12.36 7.69 -16.48
N ALA A 146 -11.79 7.72 -17.68
CA ALA A 146 -10.94 8.83 -18.13
C ALA A 146 -11.74 9.93 -18.86
N SER A 147 -12.83 9.57 -19.53
CA SER A 147 -13.62 10.49 -20.36
C SER A 147 -14.61 11.40 -19.62
N PRO A 148 -15.30 10.98 -18.54
CA PRO A 148 -16.32 11.80 -17.91
C PRO A 148 -15.74 13.01 -17.17
N ALA A 149 -16.50 14.11 -17.12
CA ALA A 149 -16.15 15.24 -16.25
C ALA A 149 -16.10 14.79 -14.78
N PRO A 150 -15.26 15.40 -13.91
CA PRO A 150 -15.16 15.01 -12.50
C PRO A 150 -16.48 14.97 -11.72
N GLN A 151 -17.47 15.76 -12.16
CA GLN A 151 -18.81 15.81 -11.59
C GLN A 151 -19.67 14.59 -12.01
N GLN A 152 -19.42 14.03 -13.19
CA GLN A 152 -20.15 12.88 -13.76
C GLN A 152 -19.53 11.54 -13.34
N LEU A 153 -18.24 11.50 -12.97
CA LEU A 153 -17.55 10.28 -12.56
C LEU A 153 -18.28 9.51 -11.46
N LEU A 154 -18.89 10.24 -10.52
CA LEU A 154 -19.66 9.63 -9.46
C LEU A 154 -20.84 8.83 -10.00
N GLY A 155 -21.64 9.42 -10.90
CA GLY A 155 -22.82 8.76 -11.46
C GLY A 155 -22.45 7.50 -12.25
N VAL A 156 -21.38 7.58 -13.04
CA VAL A 156 -20.84 6.42 -13.80
C VAL A 156 -20.37 5.32 -12.83
N PHE A 157 -19.66 5.70 -11.77
CA PHE A 157 -19.20 4.75 -10.77
C PHE A 157 -20.37 4.10 -10.00
N GLU A 158 -21.37 4.89 -9.58
CA GLU A 158 -22.57 4.38 -8.90
C GLU A 158 -23.35 3.42 -9.80
N GLU A 159 -23.47 3.73 -11.08
CA GLU A 159 -24.11 2.85 -12.07
C GLU A 159 -23.36 1.52 -12.19
N ASP A 160 -22.02 1.57 -12.30
CA ASP A 160 -21.19 0.37 -12.41
C ASP A 160 -21.25 -0.48 -11.13
N VAL A 161 -21.20 0.16 -9.96
CA VAL A 161 -21.34 -0.53 -8.68
C VAL A 161 -22.73 -1.13 -8.52
N ARG A 162 -23.80 -0.42 -8.91
CA ARG A 162 -25.18 -0.95 -8.89
C ARG A 162 -25.33 -2.14 -9.84
N ALA A 163 -24.75 -2.04 -11.04
CA ALA A 163 -24.71 -3.14 -12.00
C ALA A 163 -23.95 -4.36 -11.46
N TRP A 164 -22.89 -4.16 -10.68
CA TRP A 164 -22.15 -5.27 -10.03
C TRP A 164 -22.86 -5.81 -8.79
N ALA A 165 -23.59 -4.96 -8.08
CA ALA A 165 -24.22 -5.28 -6.81
C ALA A 165 -25.34 -6.29 -7.04
N HIS A 166 -26.20 -6.08 -8.04
CA HIS A 166 -27.46 -6.81 -8.19
C HIS A 166 -28.24 -6.81 -6.86
N THR A 167 -28.16 -7.89 -6.07
CA THR A 167 -28.78 -8.05 -4.73
C THR A 167 -27.78 -7.95 -3.57
N ARG A 168 -26.51 -7.68 -3.86
CA ARG A 168 -25.40 -7.68 -2.89
C ARG A 168 -25.23 -6.32 -2.27
N ARG A 169 -24.84 -6.32 -1.00
CA ARG A 169 -24.51 -5.10 -0.25
C ARG A 169 -23.19 -4.51 -0.69
N VAL A 170 -23.10 -3.19 -0.62
CA VAL A 170 -21.90 -2.42 -0.95
C VAL A 170 -21.33 -1.82 0.32
N PHE A 171 -20.04 -2.05 0.54
CA PHE A 171 -19.32 -1.53 1.69
C PHE A 171 -18.17 -0.66 1.22
N TRP A 172 -17.93 0.45 1.91
CA TRP A 172 -16.80 1.32 1.66
C TRP A 172 -15.95 1.46 2.93
N LEU A 173 -14.72 0.98 2.84
CA LEU A 173 -13.71 1.12 3.88
C LEU A 173 -12.79 2.31 3.58
N THR A 174 -12.92 3.39 4.34
CA THR A 174 -12.12 4.61 4.15
C THR A 174 -11.86 5.35 5.46
N THR A 175 -11.11 6.45 5.44
CA THR A 175 -10.95 7.34 6.60
C THR A 175 -12.08 8.36 6.67
N ARG A 176 -12.34 8.90 7.86
CA ARG A 176 -13.30 10.00 8.04
C ARG A 176 -12.98 11.21 7.15
N GLU A 177 -11.71 11.55 7.04
CA GLU A 177 -11.23 12.68 6.22
C GLU A 177 -11.58 12.49 4.74
N ARG A 178 -11.28 11.32 4.17
CA ARG A 178 -11.61 11.00 2.77
C ARG A 178 -13.12 10.95 2.53
N MET A 179 -13.87 10.36 3.46
CA MET A 179 -15.33 10.34 3.39
C MET A 179 -15.91 11.75 3.37
N ASN A 180 -15.47 12.62 4.28
CA ASN A 180 -15.92 14.00 4.33
C ASN A 180 -15.58 14.77 3.04
N ALA A 181 -14.38 14.55 2.48
CA ALA A 181 -13.99 15.15 1.21
C ALA A 181 -14.86 14.68 0.03
N PHE A 182 -15.32 13.42 0.06
CA PHE A 182 -16.22 12.87 -0.95
C PHE A 182 -17.64 13.41 -0.84
N THR A 183 -18.16 13.53 0.38
CA THR A 183 -19.56 13.88 0.65
C THR A 183 -19.77 15.37 0.88
N ASN A 184 -18.74 16.20 0.70
CA ASN A 184 -18.72 17.60 1.14
C ASN A 184 -19.14 17.75 2.63
N GLY A 185 -18.84 16.76 3.47
CA GLY A 185 -19.17 16.73 4.89
C GLY A 185 -20.46 15.99 5.26
N GLU A 186 -21.31 15.59 4.30
CA GLU A 186 -22.65 15.03 4.60
C GLU A 186 -22.87 13.61 4.03
N PRO A 187 -22.34 12.55 4.67
CA PRO A 187 -22.45 11.18 4.17
C PRO A 187 -23.87 10.62 4.13
N GLN A 188 -24.75 11.07 5.04
CA GLN A 188 -26.12 10.58 5.11
C GLN A 188 -26.92 10.91 3.84
N ASN A 189 -26.62 12.05 3.20
CA ASN A 189 -27.28 12.49 1.98
C ASN A 189 -26.96 11.61 0.76
N ARG A 190 -26.02 10.67 0.91
CA ARG A 190 -25.59 9.71 -0.12
C ARG A 190 -26.00 8.27 0.21
N GLY A 191 -26.83 8.05 1.23
CA GLY A 191 -27.22 6.71 1.67
C GLY A 191 -26.09 5.91 2.34
N LEU A 192 -25.03 6.59 2.81
CA LEU A 192 -23.89 5.98 3.50
C LEU A 192 -24.13 5.94 5.01
N ALA A 193 -24.27 4.73 5.55
CA ALA A 193 -24.42 4.50 6.99
C ALA A 193 -23.12 3.95 7.58
N ALA A 194 -22.55 4.64 8.57
CA ALA A 194 -21.38 4.13 9.29
C ALA A 194 -21.77 2.89 10.09
N ARG A 195 -21.10 1.75 9.83
CA ARG A 195 -21.36 0.49 10.53
C ARG A 195 -20.33 0.20 11.61
N ARG A 196 -19.05 0.47 11.33
CA ARG A 196 -17.98 0.16 12.27
C ARG A 196 -16.82 1.14 12.15
N VAL A 197 -16.22 1.47 13.27
CA VAL A 197 -14.96 2.23 13.35
C VAL A 197 -13.87 1.31 13.85
N LEU A 198 -12.78 1.24 13.11
CA LEU A 198 -11.56 0.51 13.43
C LEU A 198 -10.44 1.51 13.68
N ARG A 199 -9.94 1.52 14.91
CA ARG A 199 -8.78 2.32 15.29
C ARG A 199 -7.51 1.54 15.01
N ILE A 200 -6.67 2.08 14.14
CA ILE A 200 -5.34 1.50 13.92
C ILE A 200 -4.47 1.88 15.12
N PRO A 201 -3.80 0.91 15.77
CA PRO A 201 -2.95 1.22 16.92
C PRO A 201 -1.89 2.27 16.54
N PRO A 202 -1.55 3.18 17.46
CA PRO A 202 -0.49 4.14 17.22
C PRO A 202 0.82 3.39 16.94
N GLY A 203 1.59 3.94 16.00
CA GLY A 203 2.88 3.39 15.65
C GLY A 203 3.90 3.74 16.73
N PRO A 204 5.09 3.11 16.72
CA PRO A 204 6.19 3.61 17.52
C PRO A 204 6.39 5.09 17.21
N ARG A 205 6.55 5.92 18.26
CA ARG A 205 6.84 7.35 18.07
C ARG A 205 8.07 7.43 17.18
N ARG A 206 7.93 8.12 16.04
CA ARG A 206 9.10 8.40 15.20
C ARG A 206 10.03 9.26 16.04
N THR A 207 11.17 8.70 16.44
CA THR A 207 12.29 9.53 16.86
C THR A 207 12.62 10.44 15.67
N PRO A 208 12.74 11.75 15.86
CA PRO A 208 13.14 12.65 14.79
C PRO A 208 14.44 12.09 14.20
N SER A 209 14.44 11.81 12.89
CA SER A 209 15.65 11.31 12.25
C SER A 209 16.73 12.39 12.41
N PRO A 210 17.93 12.04 12.92
CA PRO A 210 19.04 12.99 13.01
C PRO A 210 19.50 13.46 11.63
N TYR A 211 19.10 12.76 10.57
CA TYR A 211 19.28 13.21 9.20
C TYR A 211 18.07 14.04 8.78
N PRO A 212 18.25 15.33 8.41
CA PRO A 212 17.17 16.08 7.79
C PRO A 212 16.78 15.28 6.55
N ALA A 213 15.51 14.88 6.50
CA ALA A 213 14.99 14.15 5.37
C ALA A 213 15.07 15.06 4.13
N ARG A 214 16.20 15.02 3.41
CA ARG A 214 16.22 15.27 1.97
C ARG A 214 15.52 14.09 1.30
N MET A 215 14.26 13.88 1.66
CA MET A 215 13.36 13.22 0.74
C MET A 215 13.18 14.22 -0.40
N PRO A 216 13.37 13.82 -1.66
CA PRO A 216 12.90 14.64 -2.76
C PRO A 216 11.42 14.92 -2.48
N GLU A 217 11.07 16.19 -2.57
CA GLU A 217 9.75 16.75 -2.34
C GLU A 217 8.75 16.03 -3.28
N GLY A 218 8.23 14.87 -2.83
CA GLY A 218 7.50 13.92 -3.68
C GLY A 218 7.62 12.42 -3.35
N ALA A 219 8.59 11.97 -2.54
CA ALA A 219 8.81 10.53 -2.32
C ALA A 219 7.84 9.84 -1.34
N ALA A 220 7.25 10.57 -0.41
CA ALA A 220 6.13 10.06 0.38
C ALA A 220 4.86 10.64 -0.24
N ASP A 221 4.30 10.00 -1.27
CA ASP A 221 2.99 10.43 -1.78
C ASP A 221 1.96 10.23 -0.65
N PRO A 222 1.49 11.30 0.01
CA PRO A 222 0.59 11.17 1.15
C PRO A 222 -0.77 10.60 0.73
N ARG A 223 -1.01 10.45 -0.57
CA ARG A 223 -2.33 10.20 -1.14
C ARG A 223 -2.80 8.75 -1.08
N PHE A 224 -1.94 7.79 -0.75
CA PHE A 224 -2.26 6.36 -0.97
C PHE A 224 -2.12 5.43 0.23
N HIS A 225 -2.13 5.93 1.47
CA HIS A 225 -2.10 5.03 2.64
C HIS A 225 -3.23 5.37 3.62
N LEU A 226 -4.37 4.70 3.47
CA LEU A 226 -5.44 4.66 4.48
C LEU A 226 -4.92 4.20 5.86
N ILE A 227 -3.93 3.30 5.83
CA ILE A 227 -3.35 2.67 7.01
C ILE A 227 -2.20 3.53 7.51
N ARG A 228 -2.54 4.58 8.25
CA ARG A 228 -1.57 5.36 9.02
C ARG A 228 -1.66 4.92 10.48
N PRO A 229 -0.53 4.81 11.19
CA PRO A 229 -0.59 4.53 12.61
C PRO A 229 -1.40 5.62 13.34
N GLY A 230 -2.40 5.21 14.12
CA GLY A 230 -3.32 6.13 14.80
C GLY A 230 -4.49 6.66 13.96
N SER A 231 -4.63 6.27 12.68
CA SER A 231 -5.82 6.65 11.91
C SER A 231 -7.04 5.82 12.28
N GLU A 232 -8.22 6.41 12.08
CA GLU A 232 -9.50 5.71 12.14
C GLU A 232 -9.91 5.28 10.74
N LEU A 233 -10.08 3.97 10.54
CA LEU A 233 -10.76 3.40 9.38
C LEU A 233 -12.21 3.19 9.73
N ILE A 234 -13.10 3.57 8.83
CA ILE A 234 -14.54 3.47 9.03
C ILE A 234 -15.11 2.64 7.88
N LEU A 235 -15.90 1.64 8.25
CA LEU A 235 -16.69 0.84 7.32
C LEU A 235 -18.07 1.47 7.18
N TYR A 236 -18.36 1.97 6.00
CA TYR A 236 -19.69 2.45 5.61
C TYR A 236 -20.41 1.37 4.83
N GLU A 237 -21.71 1.20 5.08
CA GLU A 237 -22.60 0.47 4.16
C GLU A 237 -23.27 1.51 3.26
N TRP A 238 -23.21 1.27 1.95
CA TRP A 238 -23.78 2.15 0.94
C TRP A 238 -25.08 1.53 0.43
N ASN A 239 -26.20 2.18 0.75
CA ASN A 239 -27.51 1.81 0.23
C ASN A 239 -27.69 2.49 -1.14
N LEU A 240 -27.40 1.75 -2.21
CA LEU A 240 -27.52 2.17 -3.62
C LEU A 240 -28.82 1.71 -4.27
#